data_AF-A0A4Y2JXI3-F1
#
_entry.id   AF-A0A4Y2JXI3-F1
#
_cell.length_a   1.000
_cell.length_b   1.000
_cell.length_c   1.000
_cell.angle_alpha   90.00
_cell.angle_beta   90.00
_cell.angle_gamma   90.00
#
_symmetry.space_group_name_H-M   'P 1'
#
loop_
_entity.id
_entity.type
_entity.pdbx_description
1 polymer ?
#
loop_
_entity_poly.entity_id
_entity_poly.type
_entity_poly.pdbx_seq_one_letter_code
_entity_poly.pdbx_strand_id
1 'polypeptide(L)'
;PKSPNFGGIWEAGVKCFKFHLKRVIGKQILSLEEFVTILAEIEGVLNSRPLTPLSSDFDNFEVLTPGHFLIGKPITAIPEPELKDIKEGRLSKWQKNN
;
A
#
# COMPACT_ATOMS: atom_id res chain seq x y z
N PRO A 1 19.47 -3.57 29.28
CA PRO A 1 19.94 -3.84 27.90
C PRO A 1 18.78 -4.34 27.01
N LYS A 2 18.07 -3.43 26.33
CA LYS A 2 17.12 -3.80 25.26
C LYS A 2 17.86 -3.61 23.95
N SER A 3 18.17 -4.70 23.26
CA SER A 3 19.00 -4.69 22.07
C SER A 3 18.31 -3.90 20.94
N PRO A 4 18.83 -2.72 20.54
CA PRO A 4 18.20 -1.83 19.55
C PRO A 4 18.00 -2.50 18.18
N ASN A 5 18.79 -3.55 17.91
CA ASN A 5 18.88 -4.19 16.61
C ASN A 5 17.74 -5.18 16.34
N PHE A 6 17.04 -5.67 17.38
CA PHE A 6 15.92 -6.60 17.21
C PHE A 6 14.63 -5.89 16.78
N GLY A 7 14.57 -4.56 16.95
CA GLY A 7 13.37 -3.78 16.67
C GLY A 7 13.29 -3.18 15.26
N GLY A 8 14.43 -3.01 14.59
CA GLY A 8 14.52 -2.11 13.43
C GLY A 8 13.57 -2.42 12.28
N ILE A 9 13.34 -3.70 11.96
CA ILE A 9 12.46 -4.09 10.84
C ILE A 9 11.00 -3.73 11.13
N TRP A 10 10.49 -4.08 12.32
CA TRP A 10 9.09 -3.78 12.65
C TRP A 10 8.90 -2.29 12.89
N GLU A 11 9.88 -1.60 13.49
CA GLU A 11 9.86 -0.15 13.67
C GLU A 11 9.83 0.59 12.33
N ALA A 12 10.61 0.13 11.34
CA ALA A 12 10.57 0.65 9.98
C ALA A 12 9.19 0.43 9.35
N GLY A 13 8.58 -0.75 9.55
CA GLY A 13 7.21 -1.03 9.12
C GLY A 13 6.19 -0.04 9.71
N VAL A 14 6.23 0.19 11.02
CA VAL A 14 5.35 1.17 11.70
C VAL A 14 5.60 2.59 11.18
N LYS A 15 6.85 2.96 10.92
CA LYS A 15 7.22 4.26 10.36
C LYS A 15 6.63 4.45 8.96
N CYS A 16 6.76 3.47 8.08
CA CYS A 16 6.18 3.49 6.73
C CYS A 16 4.66 3.58 6.78
N PHE A 17 4.00 2.78 7.62
CA PHE A 17 2.56 2.83 7.80
C PHE A 17 2.08 4.22 8.24
N LYS A 18 2.68 4.79 9.29
CA LYS A 18 2.33 6.14 9.78
C LYS A 18 2.58 7.22 8.73
N PHE A 19 3.60 7.05 7.89
CA PHE A 19 3.89 7.96 6.80
C PHE A 19 2.76 7.98 5.76
N HIS A 20 2.31 6.82 5.27
CA HIS A 20 1.21 6.75 4.32
C HIS A 20 -0.10 7.22 4.94
N LEU A 21 -0.42 6.77 6.15
CA LEU A 21 -1.67 7.10 6.84
C LEU A 21 -1.87 8.62 6.97
N LYS A 22 -0.83 9.35 7.41
CA LYS A 22 -0.89 10.80 7.55
C LYS A 22 -1.12 11.53 6.22
N ARG A 23 -0.56 11.01 5.12
CA ARG A 23 -0.66 11.64 3.79
C ARG A 23 -2.01 11.39 3.14
N VAL A 24 -2.55 10.17 3.28
CA VAL A 24 -3.84 9.78 2.70
C VAL A 24 -4.99 10.48 3.43
N ILE A 25 -5.01 10.45 4.77
CA ILE A 25 -6.12 11.03 5.55
C ILE A 25 -6.10 12.56 5.52
N GLY A 26 -4.93 13.18 5.64
CA GLY A 26 -4.80 14.64 5.70
C GLY A 26 -5.66 15.26 6.80
N LYS A 27 -6.67 16.06 6.41
CA LYS A 27 -7.63 16.74 7.30
C LYS A 27 -9.05 16.16 7.24
N GLN A 28 -9.23 15.03 6.56
CA GLN A 28 -10.55 14.45 6.34
C GLN A 28 -11.10 13.82 7.62
N ILE A 29 -12.41 13.96 7.83
CA ILE A 29 -13.15 13.17 8.84
C ILE A 29 -13.72 11.97 8.10
N LEU A 30 -13.32 10.78 8.53
CA LEU A 30 -13.65 9.52 7.89
C LEU A 30 -14.73 8.78 8.67
N SER A 31 -15.61 8.09 7.96
CA SER A 31 -16.41 7.02 8.57
C SER A 31 -15.51 5.85 8.97
N LEU A 32 -16.04 4.94 9.79
CA LEU A 32 -15.32 3.70 10.13
C LEU A 32 -14.99 2.88 8.88
N GLU A 33 -15.95 2.76 7.97
CA GLU A 33 -15.78 2.03 6.70
C GLU A 33 -14.67 2.65 5.86
N GLU A 34 -14.69 3.98 5.68
CA GLU A 34 -13.65 4.70 4.94
C GLU A 34 -12.26 4.51 5.57
N PHE A 35 -12.18 4.56 6.90
CA PHE A 35 -10.92 4.33 7.61
C PHE A 35 -10.40 2.91 7.41
N VAL A 36 -11.25 1.88 7.53
CA VAL A 36 -10.86 0.49 7.31
C VAL A 36 -10.40 0.26 5.87
N THR A 37 -11.07 0.85 4.88
CA THR A 37 -10.63 0.78 3.48
C THR A 37 -9.23 1.35 3.30
N ILE A 38 -8.97 2.55 3.83
CA ILE A 38 -7.64 3.18 3.74
C ILE A 38 -6.57 2.32 4.42
N LEU A 39 -6.89 1.69 5.55
CA LEU A 39 -5.96 0.78 6.22
C LEU A 39 -5.60 -0.42 5.34
N ALA A 40 -6.59 -1.03 4.68
CA ALA A 40 -6.38 -2.15 3.77
C ALA A 40 -5.56 -1.76 2.53
N GLU A 41 -5.81 -0.57 1.96
CA GLU A 41 -5.03 -0.04 0.85
C GLU A 41 -3.56 0.19 1.24
N ILE A 42 -3.30 0.80 2.41
CA ILE A 42 -1.94 1.02 2.92
C ILE A 42 -1.26 -0.33 3.17
N GLU A 43 -1.94 -1.30 3.77
CA GLU A 43 -1.42 -2.65 3.94
C GLU A 43 -1.02 -3.27 2.59
N GLY A 44 -1.91 -3.19 1.59
CA GLY A 44 -1.66 -3.66 0.24
C GLY A 44 -0.41 -3.05 -0.37
N VAL A 45 -0.23 -1.72 -0.25
CA VAL A 45 0.97 -1.01 -0.72
C VAL A 45 2.22 -1.49 0.01
N LEU A 46 2.17 -1.57 1.35
CA LEU A 46 3.31 -1.98 2.15
C LEU A 46 3.74 -3.42 1.86
N ASN A 47 2.81 -4.32 1.58
CA ASN A 47 3.08 -5.71 1.28
C ASN A 47 3.41 -5.97 -0.19
N SER A 48 3.02 -5.08 -1.09
CA SER A 48 3.37 -5.16 -2.53
C SER A 48 4.68 -4.46 -2.87
N ARG A 49 5.29 -3.74 -1.92
CA ARG A 49 6.51 -2.97 -2.19
C ARG A 49 7.68 -3.88 -2.65
N PRO A 50 8.43 -3.48 -3.69
CA PRO A 50 9.60 -4.24 -4.13
C PRO A 50 10.71 -4.20 -3.06
N LEU A 51 11.31 -5.34 -2.77
CA LEU A 51 12.49 -5.48 -1.91
C LEU A 51 13.76 -5.66 -2.73
N THR A 52 13.71 -6.58 -3.71
CA THR A 52 14.84 -6.90 -4.60
C THR A 52 14.30 -7.58 -5.87
N PRO A 53 14.98 -7.46 -7.02
CA PRO A 53 14.70 -8.31 -8.18
C PRO A 53 14.82 -9.80 -7.83
N LEU A 54 14.00 -10.64 -8.46
CA LEU A 54 14.07 -12.11 -8.33
C LEU A 54 15.08 -12.75 -9.30
N SER A 55 15.41 -12.05 -10.39
CA SER A 55 16.42 -12.48 -11.36
C SER A 55 17.43 -11.36 -11.62
N SER A 56 18.61 -11.75 -12.09
CA SER A 56 19.62 -10.86 -12.66
C SER A 56 19.39 -10.57 -14.15
N ASP A 57 18.43 -11.24 -14.78
CA ASP A 57 18.10 -11.07 -16.19
C ASP A 57 17.45 -9.70 -16.41
N PHE A 58 17.97 -8.92 -17.35
CA PHE A 58 17.49 -7.56 -17.64
C PHE A 58 16.05 -7.51 -18.16
N ASP A 59 15.56 -8.58 -18.78
CA ASP A 59 14.20 -8.69 -19.32
C ASP A 59 13.19 -9.25 -18.30
N ASN A 60 13.64 -9.64 -17.09
CA ASN A 60 12.77 -10.12 -16.04
C ASN A 60 12.47 -9.02 -15.01
N PHE A 61 11.21 -8.58 -14.97
CA PHE A 61 10.74 -7.52 -14.08
C PHE A 61 10.12 -8.03 -12.77
N GLU A 62 10.22 -9.32 -12.48
CA GLU A 62 9.70 -9.89 -11.25
C GLU A 62 10.53 -9.44 -10.03
N VAL A 63 9.82 -9.06 -8.97
CA VAL A 63 10.41 -8.54 -7.74
C VAL A 63 9.93 -9.34 -6.54
N LEU A 64 10.85 -9.59 -5.62
CA LEU A 64 10.52 -10.10 -4.31
C LEU A 64 9.86 -8.98 -3.51
N THR A 65 8.71 -9.27 -2.93
CA THR A 65 7.93 -8.32 -2.11
C THR A 65 7.64 -8.97 -0.75
N PRO A 66 7.28 -8.20 0.29
CA PRO A 66 6.85 -8.79 1.56
C PRO A 66 5.66 -9.76 1.39
N GLY A 67 4.76 -9.49 0.44
CA GLY A 67 3.63 -10.36 0.10
C GLY A 67 4.05 -11.79 -0.27
N HIS A 68 5.21 -11.97 -0.89
CA HIS A 68 5.74 -13.32 -1.18
C HIS A 68 5.95 -14.15 0.09
N PHE A 69 6.36 -13.53 1.20
CA PHE A 69 6.51 -14.21 2.48
C PHE A 69 5.18 -14.48 3.19
N LEU A 70 4.16 -13.67 2.91
CA LEU A 70 2.84 -13.79 3.54
C LEU A 70 1.97 -14.84 2.85
N ILE A 71 1.96 -14.86 1.52
CA ILE A 71 1.03 -15.69 0.72
C ILE A 71 1.72 -16.53 -0.37
N GLY A 72 3.05 -16.51 -0.45
CA GLY A 72 3.82 -17.29 -1.43
C GLY A 72 3.85 -16.72 -2.84
N LYS A 73 3.27 -15.54 -3.07
CA LYS A 73 3.17 -14.89 -4.40
C LYS A 73 3.03 -13.36 -4.27
N PRO A 74 3.16 -12.58 -5.36
CA PRO A 74 2.86 -11.16 -5.33
C PRO A 74 1.40 -10.91 -4.97
N ILE A 75 1.15 -9.84 -4.21
CA ILE A 75 -0.20 -9.31 -4.03
C ILE A 75 -0.50 -8.45 -5.26
N THR A 76 -1.52 -8.85 -6.02
CA THR A 76 -1.96 -8.15 -7.23
C THR A 76 -3.39 -7.65 -7.06
N ALA A 77 -3.60 -6.36 -7.25
CA ALA A 77 -4.94 -5.78 -7.33
C ALA A 77 -5.48 -5.86 -8.77
N ILE A 78 -6.80 -5.89 -8.90
CA ILE A 78 -7.46 -5.71 -10.20
C ILE A 78 -7.27 -4.23 -10.60
N PRO A 79 -6.86 -3.93 -11.85
CA PRO A 79 -6.73 -2.54 -12.30
C PRO A 79 -8.03 -1.78 -12.12
N GLU A 80 -7.96 -0.59 -11.52
CA GLU A 80 -9.10 0.29 -11.42
C GLU A 80 -9.45 0.89 -12.79
N PRO A 81 -10.74 1.08 -13.10
CA PRO A 81 -11.16 1.68 -14.36
C PRO A 81 -10.72 3.14 -14.44
N GLU A 82 -10.32 3.59 -15.64
CA GLU A 82 -10.00 5.01 -15.85
C GLU A 82 -11.26 5.88 -15.69
N LEU A 83 -11.15 6.95 -14.90
CA LEU A 83 -12.28 7.84 -14.58
C LEU A 83 -12.27 9.15 -15.39
N LYS A 84 -11.31 9.33 -16.32
CA LYS A 84 -11.08 10.60 -17.04
C LYS A 84 -12.29 11.10 -17.83
N ASP A 85 -13.10 10.18 -18.37
CA ASP A 85 -14.28 10.50 -19.18
C ASP A 85 -15.57 10.64 -18.34
N ILE A 86 -15.50 10.40 -17.02
CA ILE A 86 -16.66 10.48 -16.13
C ILE A 86 -16.75 11.90 -15.57
N LYS A 87 -17.92 12.53 -15.76
CA LYS A 87 -18.20 13.85 -15.17
C LYS A 87 -18.04 13.81 -13.65
N GLU A 88 -17.35 14.80 -13.08
CA GLU A 88 -17.05 14.87 -11.64
C GLU A 88 -18.28 14.76 -10.73
N GLY A 89 -19.42 15.30 -11.15
CA GLY A 89 -20.69 15.18 -10.42
C GLY A 89 -21.25 13.74 -10.33
N ARG A 90 -20.70 12.81 -11.12
CA ARG A 90 -21.05 11.38 -11.11
C ARG A 90 -20.02 10.52 -10.37
N LEU A 91 -18.89 11.09 -9.95
CA LEU A 91 -17.91 10.37 -9.15
C LEU A 91 -18.43 10.20 -7.72
N SER A 92 -18.30 8.99 -7.19
CA SER A 92 -18.53 8.75 -5.77
C SER A 92 -17.52 9.54 -4.93
N LYS A 93 -17.82 9.72 -3.63
CA LYS A 93 -16.88 10.38 -2.71
C LYS A 93 -15.50 9.69 -2.72
N TRP A 94 -15.46 8.37 -2.84
CA TRP A 94 -14.23 7.58 -2.93
C TRP A 94 -13.48 7.84 -4.24
N GLN A 95 -14.19 7.85 -5.38
CA GLN A 95 -13.60 8.13 -6.71
C GLN A 95 -13.06 9.57 -6.87
N LYS A 96 -13.45 10.49 -5.99
CA LYS A 96 -12.92 11.86 -5.96
C LYS A 96 -11.65 11.98 -5.12
N ASN A 97 -11.45 11.04 -4.20
CA ASN A 97 -10.40 11.07 -3.20
C ASN A 97 -9.19 10.18 -3.54
N ASN A 98 -9.37 9.25 -4.50
CA ASN A 98 -8.32 8.46 -5.15
C ASN A 98 -8.02 9.00 -6.55
#